data_AF-E5Y8E3-F1
#
_entry.id   AF-E5Y8E3-F1
#
_cell.length_a   1.000
_cell.length_b   1.000
_cell.length_c   1.000
_cell.angle_alpha   90.00
_cell.angle_beta   90.00
_cell.angle_gamma   90.00
#
_symmetry.space_group_name_H-M   'P 1'
#
loop_
_entity.id
_entity.type
_entity.pdbx_description
1 polymer ?
#
loop_
_entity_poly.entity_id
_entity_poly.type
_entity_poly.pdbx_seq_one_letter_code
_entity_poly.pdbx_strand_id
1 'polypeptide(L)'
;MPKSIMRLLAAFGFILCSALPGMAEPTGMPLIAGADTAGGYAGDVLVKVLPAWQPPAGASGIVTISLRIGSDGRPLYCEASRKSGNAALDESACQAVVRAGTLPTPPYGAITEVYLTFMTDPGALKGTAPQGQASAPKERSYAEEIMFRAKPYIQIPQGVHGEYSVELTLRINETGGIEQMSVSKSSGKAEVDNAVLTGVIREGVIPPRPAGSEPLTMRLLFTLKNN
;
A
#
# COMPACT_ATOMS: atom_id res chain seq x y z
N MET A 1 -83.39 -49.22 7.96
CA MET A 1 -83.42 -49.42 9.43
C MET A 1 -82.17 -48.76 10.04
N PRO A 2 -82.27 -48.14 11.24
CA PRO A 2 -81.43 -47.00 11.65
C PRO A 2 -80.36 -47.33 12.72
N LYS A 3 -79.55 -46.30 13.04
CA LYS A 3 -78.73 -46.02 14.25
C LYS A 3 -77.20 -46.22 14.19
N SER A 4 -76.46 -45.11 14.16
CA SER A 4 -75.79 -44.49 15.33
C SER A 4 -75.00 -43.25 14.86
N ILE A 5 -75.39 -42.01 15.22
CA ILE A 5 -74.97 -41.21 16.39
C ILE A 5 -73.44 -40.96 16.46
N MET A 6 -73.03 -39.83 15.87
CA MET A 6 -72.43 -38.64 16.51
C MET A 6 -71.39 -38.85 17.63
N ARG A 7 -70.14 -38.35 17.49
CA ARG A 7 -69.68 -36.97 17.84
C ARG A 7 -68.13 -36.79 17.84
N LEU A 8 -67.70 -35.64 17.31
CA LEU A 8 -66.63 -34.71 17.76
C LEU A 8 -65.11 -35.02 17.59
N LEU A 9 -64.47 -34.15 16.79
CA LEU A 9 -63.32 -33.26 17.08
C LEU A 9 -62.06 -33.35 16.19
N ALA A 10 -61.61 -32.14 15.89
CA ALA A 10 -60.25 -31.68 15.58
C ALA A 10 -59.79 -31.80 14.12
N ALA A 11 -59.97 -30.66 13.43
CA ALA A 11 -59.14 -30.16 12.36
C ALA A 11 -57.64 -30.45 12.55
N PHE A 12 -56.92 -30.70 11.46
CA PHE A 12 -55.85 -29.79 10.99
C PHE A 12 -55.39 -30.20 9.58
N GLY A 13 -55.06 -29.17 8.80
CA GLY A 13 -54.91 -29.19 7.36
C GLY A 13 -53.74 -30.02 6.81
N PHE A 14 -54.00 -30.51 5.61
CA PHE A 14 -53.11 -31.17 4.68
C PHE A 14 -52.24 -30.12 3.98
N ILE A 15 -50.94 -30.03 4.24
CA ILE A 15 -49.98 -29.41 3.29
C ILE A 15 -48.67 -30.20 3.28
N LEU A 16 -48.49 -30.90 2.17
CA LEU A 16 -47.25 -31.46 1.64
C LEU A 16 -46.27 -30.30 1.37
N CYS A 17 -45.14 -30.22 2.08
CA CYS A 17 -44.09 -29.25 1.78
C CYS A 17 -42.75 -29.98 1.63
N SER A 18 -42.27 -29.96 0.39
CA SER A 18 -41.01 -30.49 -0.10
C SER A 18 -39.84 -29.94 0.71
N ALA A 19 -39.03 -30.82 1.30
CA ALA A 19 -37.75 -30.44 1.87
C ALA A 19 -36.75 -30.13 0.74
N LEU A 20 -36.59 -28.84 0.44
CA LEU A 20 -35.39 -28.31 -0.19
C LEU A 20 -34.29 -28.23 0.89
N PRO A 21 -33.09 -28.78 0.68
CA PRO A 21 -31.96 -28.48 1.55
C PRO A 21 -31.63 -26.99 1.39
N GLY A 22 -31.85 -26.24 2.46
CA GLY A 22 -31.38 -24.87 2.59
C GLY A 22 -29.88 -24.85 2.36
N MET A 23 -29.49 -24.24 1.25
CA MET A 23 -28.13 -23.76 1.02
C MET A 23 -27.81 -22.84 2.20
N ALA A 24 -26.89 -23.26 3.05
CA ALA A 24 -26.25 -22.37 4.00
C ALA A 24 -25.61 -21.24 3.20
N GLU A 25 -26.16 -20.04 3.31
CA GLU A 25 -25.50 -18.82 2.87
C GLU A 25 -24.12 -18.75 3.54
N PRO A 26 -23.03 -18.47 2.82
CA PRO A 26 -21.80 -18.11 3.49
C PRO A 26 -22.06 -16.76 4.13
N THR A 27 -22.21 -16.74 5.45
CA THR A 27 -22.10 -15.53 6.27
C THR A 27 -20.66 -15.02 6.14
N GLY A 28 -20.41 -14.30 5.04
CA GLY A 28 -19.17 -13.61 4.77
C GLY A 28 -18.97 -12.55 5.84
N MET A 29 -18.21 -12.91 6.88
CA MET A 29 -17.71 -11.95 7.85
C MET A 29 -16.92 -10.87 7.11
N PRO A 30 -17.07 -9.58 7.48
CA PRO A 30 -16.31 -8.52 6.84
C PRO A 30 -14.84 -8.68 7.20
N LEU A 31 -14.04 -9.19 6.26
CA LEU A 31 -12.59 -9.22 6.37
C LEU A 31 -12.08 -7.79 6.26
N ILE A 32 -11.55 -7.25 7.36
CA ILE A 32 -10.89 -5.96 7.35
C ILE A 32 -9.39 -6.22 7.43
N ALA A 33 -8.71 -5.89 6.35
CA ALA A 33 -7.28 -5.70 6.37
C ALA A 33 -6.98 -4.21 6.24
N GLY A 34 -5.96 -3.76 6.95
CA GLY A 34 -5.47 -2.38 6.91
C GLY A 34 -4.02 -2.39 6.46
N ALA A 35 -3.67 -1.51 5.53
CA ALA A 35 -2.28 -1.17 5.30
C ALA A 35 -1.89 -0.07 6.29
N ASP A 36 -0.78 -0.24 7.00
CA ASP A 36 -0.34 0.74 7.99
C ASP A 36 0.13 2.06 7.31
N THR A 37 0.28 2.05 5.97
CA THR A 37 0.44 3.23 5.12
C THR A 37 -0.90 3.61 4.48
N ALA A 38 -1.50 4.71 4.95
CA ALA A 38 -2.69 5.27 4.36
C ALA A 38 -2.40 5.82 2.94
N GLY A 39 -2.75 5.04 1.92
CA GLY A 39 -2.97 5.48 0.54
C GLY A 39 -1.75 5.41 -0.38
N GLY A 40 -1.81 4.49 -1.35
CA GLY A 40 -0.85 4.35 -2.43
C GLY A 40 -0.57 2.87 -2.71
N TYR A 41 0.69 2.47 -2.57
CA TYR A 41 1.17 1.16 -3.01
C TYR A 41 0.77 0.00 -2.09
N ALA A 42 0.89 0.14 -0.76
CA ALA A 42 0.48 -0.94 0.15
C ALA A 42 -1.04 -1.19 0.10
N GLY A 43 -1.82 -0.17 -0.25
CA GLY A 43 -3.26 -0.31 -0.53
C GLY A 43 -3.51 -1.18 -1.76
N ASP A 44 -2.79 -0.95 -2.85
CA ASP A 44 -2.88 -1.79 -4.07
C ASP A 44 -2.44 -3.23 -3.81
N VAL A 45 -1.35 -3.40 -3.03
CA VAL A 45 -0.90 -4.72 -2.57
C VAL A 45 -2.00 -5.38 -1.74
N LEU A 46 -2.62 -4.65 -0.82
CA LEU A 46 -3.68 -5.18 0.03
C LEU A 46 -4.92 -5.58 -0.78
N VAL A 47 -5.34 -4.76 -1.75
CA VAL A 47 -6.45 -5.07 -2.67
C VAL A 47 -6.19 -6.38 -3.42
N LYS A 48 -4.93 -6.65 -3.77
CA LYS A 48 -4.53 -7.90 -4.43
C LYS A 48 -4.47 -9.10 -3.47
N VAL A 49 -3.98 -8.90 -2.25
CA VAL A 49 -3.74 -10.00 -1.28
C VAL A 49 -5.01 -10.39 -0.54
N LEU A 50 -5.88 -9.44 -0.19
CA LEU A 50 -7.06 -9.66 0.63
C LEU A 50 -8.01 -10.75 0.07
N PRO A 51 -8.32 -10.81 -1.25
CA PRO A 51 -9.15 -11.88 -1.81
C PRO A 51 -8.52 -13.28 -1.73
N ALA A 52 -7.19 -13.37 -1.59
CA ALA A 52 -6.45 -14.64 -1.46
C ALA A 52 -6.28 -15.07 0.01
N TRP A 53 -6.69 -14.22 0.96
CA TRP A 53 -6.60 -14.53 2.37
C TRP A 53 -7.73 -15.47 2.80
N GLN A 54 -7.35 -16.58 3.45
CA GLN A 54 -8.24 -17.59 3.99
C GLN A 54 -7.96 -17.67 5.49
N PRO A 55 -8.68 -16.91 6.32
CA PRO A 55 -8.47 -16.97 7.76
C PRO A 55 -8.92 -18.34 8.31
N PRO A 56 -8.22 -18.90 9.30
CA PRO A 56 -8.65 -20.14 9.95
C PRO A 56 -10.00 -19.96 10.64
N ALA A 57 -10.89 -20.94 10.49
CA ALA A 57 -12.21 -20.90 11.13
C ALA A 57 -12.08 -20.83 12.65
N GLY A 58 -12.79 -19.88 13.27
CA GLY A 58 -12.78 -19.67 14.73
C GLY A 58 -11.51 -19.01 15.28
N ALA A 59 -10.54 -18.61 14.44
CA ALA A 59 -9.41 -17.82 14.87
C ALA A 59 -9.81 -16.35 15.06
N SER A 60 -9.49 -15.78 16.22
CA SER A 60 -9.63 -14.35 16.52
C SER A 60 -8.26 -13.75 16.81
N GLY A 61 -8.01 -12.55 16.30
CA GLY A 61 -6.77 -11.82 16.56
C GLY A 61 -6.43 -10.81 15.47
N ILE A 62 -5.31 -10.12 15.69
CA ILE A 62 -4.71 -9.18 14.75
C ILE A 62 -3.29 -9.66 14.47
N VAL A 63 -2.97 -9.89 13.21
CA VAL A 63 -1.59 -10.14 12.75
C VAL A 63 -1.15 -8.99 11.85
N THR A 64 0.05 -8.48 12.07
CA THR A 64 0.71 -7.57 11.12
C THR A 64 1.91 -8.30 10.53
N ILE A 65 2.02 -8.29 9.21
CA ILE A 65 3.17 -8.84 8.50
C ILE A 65 4.06 -7.72 7.95
N SER A 66 5.37 -7.94 7.96
CA SER A 66 6.31 -7.24 7.08
C SER A 66 6.45 -8.05 5.79
N LEU A 67 6.34 -7.37 4.66
CA LEU A 67 6.42 -7.94 3.32
C LEU A 67 7.42 -7.15 2.48
N ARG A 68 8.50 -7.79 2.04
CA ARG A 68 9.44 -7.19 1.07
C ARG A 68 9.09 -7.65 -0.33
N ILE A 69 8.94 -6.69 -1.24
CA ILE A 69 8.52 -6.91 -2.62
C ILE A 69 9.66 -6.45 -3.54
N GLY A 70 10.06 -7.35 -4.44
CA GLY A 70 11.06 -7.09 -5.46
C GLY A 70 10.58 -6.04 -6.46
N SER A 71 11.52 -5.44 -7.19
CA SER A 71 11.23 -4.48 -8.25
C SER A 71 10.32 -5.03 -9.36
N ASP A 72 10.26 -6.36 -9.49
CA ASP A 72 9.40 -7.10 -10.41
C ASP A 72 8.04 -7.51 -9.81
N GLY A 73 7.72 -7.05 -8.59
CA GLY A 73 6.49 -7.38 -7.89
C GLY A 73 6.49 -8.75 -7.20
N ARG A 74 7.61 -9.49 -7.21
CA ARG A 74 7.68 -10.79 -6.50
C ARG A 74 7.85 -10.59 -5.00
N PRO A 75 7.11 -11.31 -4.15
CA PRO A 75 7.42 -11.38 -2.72
C PRO A 75 8.82 -11.97 -2.51
N LEU A 76 9.71 -11.20 -1.89
CA LEU A 76 11.06 -11.64 -1.53
C LEU A 76 11.11 -12.14 -0.08
N TYR A 77 10.26 -11.57 0.78
CA TYR A 77 10.21 -11.90 2.21
C TYR A 77 8.81 -11.65 2.77
N CYS A 78 8.36 -12.52 3.68
CA CYS A 78 7.15 -12.30 4.46
C CYS A 78 7.32 -12.86 5.88
N GLU A 79 7.06 -12.03 6.89
CA GLU A 79 7.15 -12.40 8.30
C GLU A 79 6.03 -11.72 9.09
N ALA A 80 5.48 -12.40 10.10
CA ALA A 80 4.63 -11.77 11.11
C ALA A 80 5.47 -10.87 12.04
N SER A 81 5.47 -9.56 11.77
CA SER A 81 6.10 -8.54 12.63
C SER A 81 5.35 -8.36 13.94
N ARG A 82 4.03 -8.58 13.94
CA ARG A 82 3.18 -8.66 15.12
C ARG A 82 2.34 -9.93 15.07
N LYS A 83 2.61 -10.84 16.01
CA LYS A 83 1.87 -12.09 16.16
C LYS A 83 0.52 -11.87 16.83
N SER A 84 -0.48 -12.60 16.36
CA SER A 84 -1.86 -12.57 16.86
C SER A 84 -2.06 -13.41 18.13
N GLY A 85 -1.10 -14.26 18.49
CA GLY A 85 -1.24 -15.28 19.53
C GLY A 85 -1.86 -16.59 19.02
N ASN A 86 -2.28 -16.64 17.76
CA ASN A 86 -2.71 -17.85 17.07
C ASN A 86 -1.78 -18.13 15.88
N ALA A 87 -0.99 -19.21 15.97
CA ALA A 87 0.00 -19.55 14.95
C ALA A 87 -0.62 -19.78 13.55
N ALA A 88 -1.82 -20.37 13.49
CA ALA A 88 -2.50 -20.60 12.22
C ALA A 88 -2.97 -19.29 11.58
N LEU A 89 -3.38 -18.30 12.39
CA LEU A 89 -3.73 -16.97 11.90
C LEU A 89 -2.47 -16.23 11.42
N ASP A 90 -1.37 -16.32 12.15
CA ASP A 90 -0.09 -15.70 11.77
C ASP A 90 0.43 -16.26 10.43
N GLU A 91 0.37 -17.58 10.25
CA GLU A 91 0.80 -18.24 9.02
C GLU A 91 -0.13 -17.91 7.84
N SER A 92 -1.44 -17.79 8.09
CA SER A 92 -2.43 -17.53 7.03
C SER A 92 -2.17 -16.22 6.28
N ALA A 93 -1.58 -15.21 6.94
CA ALA A 93 -1.28 -13.92 6.35
C ALA A 93 -0.18 -14.03 5.28
N CYS A 94 0.95 -14.70 5.58
CA CYS A 94 1.99 -14.92 4.58
C CYS A 94 1.57 -15.93 3.50
N GLN A 95 0.74 -16.92 3.83
CA GLN A 95 0.16 -17.80 2.82
C GLN A 95 -0.75 -17.03 1.85
N ALA A 96 -1.46 -15.98 2.30
CA ALA A 96 -2.24 -15.12 1.41
C ALA A 96 -1.36 -14.41 0.39
N VAL A 97 -0.20 -13.91 0.79
CA VAL A 97 0.80 -13.31 -0.10
C VAL A 97 1.28 -14.31 -1.14
N VAL A 98 1.62 -15.53 -0.71
CA VAL A 98 2.04 -16.60 -1.62
C VAL A 98 0.95 -16.96 -2.63
N ARG A 99 -0.31 -17.05 -2.18
CA ARG A 99 -1.47 -17.33 -3.06
C ARG A 99 -1.79 -16.18 -4.00
N ALA A 100 -1.59 -14.94 -3.58
CA ALA A 100 -1.77 -13.75 -4.42
C ALA A 100 -0.76 -13.69 -5.57
N GLY A 101 0.41 -14.31 -5.38
CA GLY A 101 1.45 -14.44 -6.40
C GLY A 101 2.18 -13.12 -6.66
N THR A 102 2.34 -12.75 -7.93
CA THR A 102 2.95 -11.46 -8.31
C THR A 102 2.05 -10.31 -7.84
N LEU A 103 2.64 -9.42 -7.06
CA LEU A 103 2.02 -8.22 -6.51
C LEU A 103 2.20 -7.04 -7.48
N PRO A 104 1.47 -5.93 -7.29
CA PRO A 104 1.76 -4.69 -8.01
C PRO A 104 3.25 -4.36 -7.88
N THR A 105 3.88 -3.93 -8.98
CA THR A 105 5.30 -3.55 -8.95
C THR A 105 5.50 -2.32 -8.07
N PRO A 106 6.50 -2.30 -7.17
CA PRO A 106 6.77 -1.11 -6.37
C PRO A 106 6.97 0.12 -7.24
N PRO A 107 6.47 1.30 -6.81
CA PRO A 107 6.78 2.53 -7.51
C PRO A 107 8.30 2.71 -7.55
N TYR A 108 8.79 3.24 -8.67
CA TYR A 108 10.21 3.58 -8.85
C TYR A 108 11.18 2.40 -8.96
N GLY A 109 10.67 1.16 -9.13
CA GLY A 109 11.47 -0.03 -9.39
C GLY A 109 12.44 -0.40 -8.26
N ALA A 110 12.22 0.12 -7.04
CA ALA A 110 13.01 -0.22 -5.87
C ALA A 110 12.39 -1.42 -5.13
N ILE A 111 13.23 -2.19 -4.42
CA ILE A 111 12.72 -3.17 -3.45
C ILE A 111 12.05 -2.40 -2.33
N THR A 112 10.78 -2.70 -2.06
CA THR A 112 9.97 -1.97 -1.07
C THR A 112 9.48 -2.92 0.02
N GLU A 113 9.52 -2.44 1.25
CA GLU A 113 8.94 -3.12 2.40
C GLU A 113 7.59 -2.47 2.75
N VAL A 114 6.55 -3.29 2.89
CA VAL A 114 5.20 -2.85 3.26
C VAL A 114 4.71 -3.63 4.48
N TYR A 115 3.82 -3.00 5.25
CA TYR A 115 3.19 -3.61 6.42
C TYR A 115 1.69 -3.81 6.15
N LEU A 116 1.24 -5.06 6.26
CA LEU A 116 -0.17 -5.42 6.07
C LEU A 116 -0.72 -6.01 7.37
N THR A 117 -1.83 -5.45 7.84
CA THR A 117 -2.52 -5.89 9.04
C THR A 117 -3.78 -6.67 8.66
N PHE A 118 -3.92 -7.89 9.15
CA PHE A 118 -5.08 -8.76 8.96
C PHE A 118 -5.79 -9.01 10.28
N MET A 119 -7.12 -8.99 10.26
CA MET A 119 -7.93 -9.13 11.46
C MET A 119 -9.23 -9.90 11.18
N THR A 120 -9.62 -10.76 12.11
CA THR A 120 -10.82 -11.60 12.01
C THR A 120 -11.96 -11.17 12.95
N ASP A 121 -11.75 -10.17 13.81
CA ASP A 121 -12.77 -9.60 14.71
C ASP A 121 -12.89 -8.07 14.56
N PRO A 122 -14.03 -7.54 14.06
CA PRO A 122 -14.28 -6.10 13.97
C PRO A 122 -14.27 -5.37 15.32
N GLY A 123 -14.47 -6.07 16.43
CA GLY A 123 -14.51 -5.52 17.79
C GLY A 123 -13.16 -5.06 18.34
N ALA A 124 -12.05 -5.53 17.76
CA ALA A 124 -10.70 -5.21 18.23
C ALA A 124 -10.25 -3.76 17.92
N LEU A 125 -10.98 -3.03 17.06
CA LEU A 125 -10.75 -1.60 16.81
C LEU A 125 -11.12 -0.71 18.01
N LYS A 126 -11.88 -1.21 19.00
CA LYS A 126 -12.27 -0.43 20.20
C LYS A 126 -11.16 -0.28 21.24
N GLY A 127 -10.05 -1.01 21.12
CA GLY A 127 -8.98 -1.03 22.12
C GLY A 127 -7.60 -0.61 21.62
N THR A 128 -7.35 -0.65 20.31
CA THR A 128 -6.13 -0.11 19.72
C THR A 128 -6.35 1.34 19.30
N ALA A 129 -6.17 2.25 20.24
CA ALA A 129 -5.64 3.56 19.86
C ALA A 129 -4.38 3.32 19.00
N PRO A 130 -4.13 4.10 17.94
CA PRO A 130 -2.88 3.99 17.18
C PRO A 130 -1.72 4.17 18.16
N GLN A 131 -1.12 3.06 18.61
CA GLN A 131 -0.04 3.10 19.57
C GLN A 131 1.16 3.67 18.83
N GLY A 132 1.44 4.94 19.09
CA GLY A 132 2.61 5.63 18.58
C GLY A 132 2.66 5.63 17.07
N GLN A 133 1.87 6.51 16.43
CA GLN A 133 2.25 7.08 15.15
C GLN A 133 3.63 7.75 15.32
N ALA A 134 4.70 6.96 15.25
CA ALA A 134 5.89 7.43 14.56
C ALA A 134 5.36 7.87 13.21
N SER A 135 5.35 9.19 12.97
CA SER A 135 4.88 9.76 11.73
C SER A 135 5.54 8.99 10.61
N ALA A 136 4.77 8.16 9.91
CA ALA A 136 5.27 7.41 8.77
C ALA A 136 5.95 8.43 7.84
N PRO A 137 7.11 8.13 7.24
CA PRO A 137 7.65 8.97 6.20
C PRO A 137 6.55 9.12 5.15
N LYS A 138 6.04 10.35 4.98
CA LYS A 138 5.07 10.68 3.94
C LYS A 138 5.60 10.09 2.63
N GLU A 139 4.85 9.18 2.01
CA GLU A 139 5.24 8.60 0.71
C GLU A 139 5.63 9.77 -0.20
N ARG A 140 6.91 9.83 -0.56
CA ARG A 140 7.42 10.95 -1.36
C ARG A 140 6.79 10.84 -2.73
N SER A 141 6.16 11.92 -3.17
CA SER A 141 5.82 12.10 -4.58
C SER A 141 7.07 11.86 -5.44
N TYR A 142 6.91 11.49 -6.70
CA TYR A 142 8.05 11.24 -7.59
C TYR A 142 9.04 12.43 -7.63
N ALA A 143 8.51 13.64 -7.59
CA ALA A 143 9.28 14.87 -7.46
C ALA A 143 10.09 14.93 -6.15
N GLU A 144 9.46 14.65 -5.01
CA GLU A 144 10.14 14.61 -3.70
C GLU A 144 11.20 13.51 -3.62
N GLU A 145 11.00 12.37 -4.29
CA GLU A 145 11.97 11.29 -4.34
C GLU A 145 13.20 11.68 -5.17
N ILE A 146 13.01 12.28 -6.35
CA ILE A 146 14.11 12.85 -7.14
C ILE A 146 14.87 13.89 -6.32
N MET A 147 14.16 14.81 -5.68
CA MET A 147 14.78 15.84 -4.84
C MET A 147 15.58 15.23 -3.68
N PHE A 148 15.05 14.18 -3.04
CA PHE A 148 15.74 13.49 -1.96
C PHE A 148 17.01 12.80 -2.43
N ARG A 149 16.97 12.09 -3.58
CA ARG A 149 18.13 11.40 -4.15
C ARG A 149 19.18 12.37 -4.69
N ALA A 150 18.76 13.51 -5.22
CA ALA A 150 19.66 14.54 -5.73
C ALA A 150 20.41 15.25 -4.60
N LYS A 151 19.74 15.51 -3.46
CA LYS A 151 20.27 16.28 -2.33
C LYS A 151 21.71 15.91 -1.89
N PRO A 152 22.10 14.65 -1.68
CA PRO A 152 23.48 14.30 -1.30
C PRO A 152 24.53 14.63 -2.36
N TYR A 153 24.13 14.76 -3.63
CA TYR A 153 25.03 15.08 -4.74
C TYR A 153 25.13 16.57 -5.04
N ILE A 154 24.22 17.39 -4.50
CA ILE A 154 24.25 18.85 -4.68
C ILE A 154 25.20 19.43 -3.63
N GLN A 155 26.42 19.75 -4.06
CA GLN A 155 27.45 20.35 -3.22
C GLN A 155 27.62 21.82 -3.57
N ILE A 156 27.35 22.70 -2.62
CA ILE A 156 27.53 24.15 -2.78
C ILE A 156 29.04 24.45 -2.65
N PRO A 157 29.66 25.15 -3.61
CA PRO A 157 31.08 25.50 -3.53
C PRO A 157 31.43 26.33 -2.29
N GLN A 158 32.66 26.16 -1.80
CA GLN A 158 33.19 26.92 -0.66
C GLN A 158 33.22 28.42 -0.99
N GLY A 159 32.79 29.27 -0.05
CA GLY A 159 32.71 30.73 -0.21
C GLY A 159 31.36 31.26 -0.73
N VAL A 160 30.41 30.38 -1.03
CA VAL A 160 29.04 30.75 -1.36
C VAL A 160 28.18 30.66 -0.09
N HIS A 161 27.86 31.81 0.52
CA HIS A 161 27.09 31.88 1.77
C HIS A 161 25.69 32.46 1.52
N GLY A 162 24.70 31.88 2.17
CA GLY A 162 23.31 32.35 2.11
C GLY A 162 22.31 31.26 1.76
N GLU A 163 21.09 31.71 1.49
CA GLU A 163 19.98 30.85 1.08
C GLU A 163 19.66 31.10 -0.39
N TYR A 164 19.62 30.01 -1.15
CA TYR A 164 19.43 30.02 -2.60
C TYR A 164 18.27 29.11 -2.95
N SER A 165 17.52 29.48 -3.99
CA SER A 165 16.43 28.67 -4.52
C SER A 165 16.60 28.51 -6.02
N VAL A 166 16.59 27.27 -6.50
CA VAL A 166 16.67 26.92 -7.92
C VAL A 166 15.42 26.14 -8.29
N GLU A 167 14.68 26.60 -9.30
CA GLU A 167 13.55 25.85 -9.86
C GLU A 167 13.97 25.23 -11.20
N LEU A 168 13.77 23.92 -11.32
CA LEU A 168 14.01 23.16 -12.54
C LEU A 168 12.69 22.66 -13.11
N THR A 169 12.54 22.76 -14.43
CA THR A 169 11.54 22.00 -15.17
C THR A 169 12.21 20.78 -15.78
N LEU A 170 11.66 19.59 -15.52
CA LEU A 170 12.12 18.33 -16.09
C LEU A 170 10.99 17.64 -16.85
N ARG A 171 11.32 17.08 -18.00
CA ARG A 171 10.52 16.09 -18.72
C ARG A 171 11.27 14.76 -18.69
N ILE A 172 10.61 13.73 -18.17
CA ILE A 172 11.24 12.44 -17.89
C ILE A 172 10.42 11.33 -18.56
N ASN A 173 11.12 10.42 -19.26
CA ASN A 173 10.49 9.26 -19.88
C ASN A 173 10.13 8.17 -18.84
N GLU A 174 9.58 7.04 -19.30
CA GLU A 174 9.18 5.94 -18.41
C GLU A 174 10.34 5.27 -17.66
N THR A 175 11.53 5.24 -18.26
CA THR A 175 12.72 4.60 -17.67
C THR A 175 13.49 5.49 -16.69
N GLY A 176 13.06 6.74 -16.49
CA GLY A 176 13.80 7.73 -15.70
C GLY A 176 14.82 8.53 -16.51
N GLY A 177 14.85 8.36 -17.83
CA GLY A 177 15.68 9.16 -18.73
C GLY A 177 15.16 10.59 -18.85
N ILE A 178 16.06 11.57 -18.70
CA ILE A 178 15.75 12.99 -18.87
C ILE A 178 15.61 13.28 -20.36
N GLU A 179 14.42 13.66 -20.80
CA GLU A 179 14.16 14.10 -22.17
C GLU A 179 14.35 15.61 -22.33
N GLN A 180 14.08 16.37 -21.26
CA GLN A 180 14.30 17.81 -21.21
C GLN A 180 14.59 18.23 -19.78
N MET A 181 15.56 19.13 -19.62
CA MET A 181 15.87 19.77 -18.35
C MET A 181 16.19 21.24 -18.60
N SER A 182 15.55 22.13 -17.85
CA SER A 182 15.78 23.57 -17.95
C SER A 182 15.62 24.22 -16.59
N VAL A 183 16.44 25.23 -16.29
CA VAL A 183 16.25 26.08 -15.11
C VAL A 183 15.11 27.05 -15.40
N SER A 184 13.98 26.90 -14.71
CA SER A 184 12.84 27.83 -14.81
C SER A 184 13.04 29.06 -13.95
N LYS A 185 13.75 28.94 -12.82
CA LYS A 185 14.15 30.06 -11.96
C LYS A 185 15.57 29.86 -11.43
N SER A 186 16.46 30.75 -11.81
CA SER A 186 17.85 30.78 -11.33
C SER A 186 17.93 31.31 -9.90
N SER A 187 18.92 30.83 -9.14
CA SER A 187 19.26 31.35 -7.82
C SER A 187 19.99 32.71 -7.85
N GLY A 188 20.37 33.19 -9.04
CA GLY A 188 21.23 34.36 -9.20
C GLY A 188 22.72 34.08 -9.03
N LYS A 189 23.11 32.81 -8.80
CA LYS A 189 24.49 32.33 -8.72
C LYS A 189 24.67 31.12 -9.63
N ALA A 190 25.44 31.28 -10.71
CA ALA A 190 25.64 30.21 -11.69
C ALA A 190 26.28 28.96 -11.09
N GLU A 191 27.13 29.13 -10.07
CA GLU A 191 27.78 28.04 -9.35
C GLU A 191 26.76 27.17 -8.59
N VAL A 192 25.73 27.80 -8.01
CA VAL A 192 24.65 27.13 -7.29
C VAL A 192 23.71 26.42 -8.26
N ASP A 193 23.33 27.09 -9.35
CA ASP A 193 22.49 26.50 -10.40
C ASP A 193 23.16 25.26 -11.01
N ASN A 194 24.46 25.34 -11.31
CA ASN A 194 25.24 24.22 -11.81
C ASN A 194 25.36 23.06 -10.80
N ALA A 195 25.48 23.36 -9.50
CA ALA A 195 25.49 22.33 -8.47
C ALA A 195 24.16 21.54 -8.43
N VAL A 196 23.03 22.22 -8.59
CA VAL A 196 21.72 21.58 -8.67
C VAL A 196 21.59 20.72 -9.93
N LEU A 197 21.95 21.27 -11.10
CA LEU A 197 21.90 20.54 -12.37
C LEU A 197 22.77 19.28 -12.32
N THR A 198 24.01 19.41 -11.87
CA THR A 198 24.95 18.27 -11.76
C THR A 198 24.49 17.24 -10.74
N GLY A 199 23.85 17.65 -9.64
CA GLY A 199 23.26 16.74 -8.66
C GLY A 199 22.08 15.95 -9.21
N VAL A 200 21.22 16.58 -10.03
CA VAL A 200 20.02 15.93 -10.59
C VAL A 200 20.34 14.94 -11.71
N ILE A 201 21.36 15.21 -12.53
CA ILE A 201 21.76 14.31 -13.63
C ILE A 201 22.62 13.12 -13.18
N ARG A 202 22.93 12.99 -11.88
CA ARG A 202 23.71 11.86 -11.37
C ARG A 202 22.98 10.54 -11.61
N GLU A 203 23.76 9.53 -11.94
CA GLU A 203 23.24 8.16 -12.08
C GLU A 203 22.55 7.71 -10.78
N GLY A 204 21.37 7.10 -10.92
CA GLY A 204 20.56 6.63 -9.79
C GLY A 204 19.68 7.69 -9.12
N VAL A 205 19.78 8.97 -9.50
CA VAL A 205 18.95 10.05 -8.92
C VAL A 205 17.53 10.04 -9.45
N ILE A 206 17.34 9.76 -10.73
CA ILE A 206 16.01 9.68 -11.34
C ILE A 206 15.67 8.20 -11.52
N PRO A 207 14.79 7.65 -10.68
CA PRO A 207 14.36 6.27 -10.85
C PRO A 207 13.38 6.14 -12.03
N PRO A 208 13.10 4.92 -12.51
CA PRO A 208 12.02 4.69 -13.47
C PRO A 208 10.69 5.23 -12.98
N ARG A 209 9.83 5.69 -13.88
CA ARG A 209 8.51 6.18 -13.51
C ARG A 209 7.55 5.04 -13.19
N PRO A 210 6.52 5.30 -12.36
CA PRO A 210 5.39 4.39 -12.20
C PRO A 210 4.71 4.10 -13.54
N ALA A 211 4.39 2.83 -13.78
CA ALA A 211 3.74 2.39 -15.03
C ALA A 211 2.40 3.10 -15.27
N GLY A 212 2.14 3.49 -16.52
CA GLY A 212 0.88 4.13 -16.93
C GLY A 212 0.79 5.64 -16.68
N SER A 213 1.89 6.31 -16.34
CA SER A 213 1.94 7.77 -16.28
C SER A 213 2.30 8.35 -17.65
N GLU A 214 1.63 9.40 -18.15
CA GLU A 214 1.99 10.13 -19.39
C GLU A 214 3.20 11.05 -19.15
N PRO A 215 3.96 11.51 -20.16
CA PRO A 215 5.25 12.20 -19.96
C PRO A 215 5.16 13.30 -18.90
N LEU A 216 5.83 13.07 -17.76
CA LEU A 216 5.65 13.94 -16.62
C LEU A 216 6.59 15.14 -16.77
N THR A 217 6.03 16.24 -17.25
CA THR A 217 6.67 17.55 -17.08
C THR A 217 6.44 17.98 -15.64
N MET A 218 7.50 18.11 -14.85
CA MET A 218 7.42 18.51 -13.44
C MET A 218 8.35 19.67 -13.14
N ARG A 219 8.03 20.38 -12.06
CA ARG A 219 8.85 21.43 -11.50
C ARG A 219 9.43 20.97 -10.17
N LEU A 220 10.75 21.07 -10.03
CA LEU A 220 11.47 20.77 -8.78
C LEU A 220 12.03 22.06 -8.22
N LEU A 221 11.74 22.36 -6.95
CA LEU A 221 12.26 23.53 -6.26
C LEU A 221 13.31 23.10 -5.23
N PHE A 222 14.57 23.41 -5.48
CA PHE A 222 15.67 23.14 -4.56
C PHE A 222 15.96 24.38 -3.73
N THR A 223 15.74 24.29 -2.41
CA THR A 223 16.21 25.29 -1.45
C THR A 223 17.51 24.82 -0.82
N LEU A 224 18.54 25.64 -0.97
CA LEU A 224 19.90 25.38 -0.58
C LEU A 224 20.34 26.42 0.44
N LYS A 225 20.90 25.98 1.57
CA LYS A 225 21.41 26.86 2.61
C LYS A 225 22.84 26.47 2.93
N ASN A 226 23.75 27.43 2.79
CA ASN A 226 25.15 27.27 3.20
C ASN A 226 25.47 28.39 4.19
N ASN A 227 25.82 27.99 5.42
CA ASN A 227 26.19 28.90 6.49
C ASN A 227 27.69 29.17 6.46
#